data_AF-A0A2M6X484-F1
#
_entry.id   AF-A0A2M6X484-F1
#
_cell.length_a   1.000
_cell.length_b   1.000
_cell.length_c   1.000
_cell.angle_alpha   90.00
_cell.angle_beta   90.00
_cell.angle_gamma   90.00
#
_symmetry.space_group_name_H-M   'P 1'
#
loop_
_entity.id
_entity.type
_entity.pdbx_description
1 polymer ?
#
loop_
_entity_poly.entity_id
_entity_poly.type
_entity_poly.pdbx_seq_one_letter_code
_entity_poly.pdbx_strand_id
1 'polypeptide(L)'
;MQAEPLTAQLQFQLEREFQPDRNFVKGGRSFYFFDLDDNVIFLATSIYLFHKKTGSEVAVTTQEYAAISKDVSERGPWKDYELRLDSEVGSFRRFRDLGFTKETFSESDVKNLNGLAEEHFIVDLAHAMGLPDFHWKGPSWNCFYHATFNARPVSLITARGHHPEVLKAGFREMVNRRHLHREPNYVDIFPVNHPSTRNMLGDPEKKWSVARLKQEAIYKSVETAIERFGNNPHHRFGMSDDSPENLELITESMRELKRRYPLMSFFVIDTHQERFIKREVFAGGSKKNSQVRPESSLQLDLALEPNRELCSIAASSSVET
;
A
#
# COMPACT_ATOMS: atom_id res chain seq x y z
N MET A 1 21.62 -34.26 15.60
CA MET A 1 21.43 -32.94 14.97
C MET A 1 20.05 -32.45 15.36
N GLN A 2 19.99 -31.60 16.38
CA GLN A 2 18.75 -30.99 16.85
C GLN A 2 18.41 -29.82 15.92
N ALA A 3 17.17 -29.78 15.43
CA ALA A 3 16.66 -28.65 14.68
C ALA A 3 16.29 -27.54 15.67
N GLU A 4 16.95 -26.39 15.51
CA GLU A 4 16.57 -25.14 16.18
C GLU A 4 15.14 -24.74 15.76
N PRO A 5 14.24 -24.40 16.69
CA PRO A 5 12.92 -23.91 16.33
C PRO A 5 13.03 -22.48 15.79
N LEU A 6 12.54 -22.28 14.57
CA LEU A 6 12.30 -20.96 13.97
C LEU A 6 11.51 -20.11 14.95
N THR A 7 12.11 -19.00 15.36
CA THR A 7 11.60 -18.02 16.30
C THR A 7 10.28 -17.45 15.78
N ALA A 8 9.16 -18.07 16.17
CA ALA A 8 7.86 -17.43 16.08
C ALA A 8 7.97 -16.12 16.88
N GLN A 9 7.76 -15.00 16.20
CA GLN A 9 7.85 -13.67 16.77
C GLN A 9 6.76 -13.55 17.86
N LEU A 10 7.14 -13.81 19.11
CA LEU A 10 6.35 -13.55 20.30
C LEU A 10 6.12 -12.04 20.36
N GLN A 11 5.00 -11.57 19.80
CA GLN A 11 4.46 -10.26 20.13
C GLN A 11 4.02 -10.30 21.59
N PHE A 12 4.91 -9.88 22.49
CA PHE A 12 4.48 -9.43 23.81
C PHE A 12 3.42 -8.36 23.60
N GLN A 13 2.26 -8.54 24.24
CA GLN A 13 1.16 -7.58 24.28
C GLN A 13 1.58 -6.34 25.10
N LEU A 14 2.60 -5.62 24.64
CA LEU A 14 2.81 -4.23 25.02
C LEU A 14 1.71 -3.44 24.35
N GLU A 15 0.80 -2.88 25.14
CA GLU A 15 -0.22 -1.97 24.66
C GLU A 15 0.45 -0.87 23.84
N ARG A 16 0.13 -0.82 22.55
CA ARG A 16 0.72 0.17 21.65
C ARG A 16 0.16 1.54 22.04
N GLU A 17 1.01 2.48 22.40
CA GLU A 17 0.54 3.82 22.74
C GLU A 17 0.13 4.59 21.48
N PHE A 18 -0.90 5.42 21.62
CA PHE A 18 -1.30 6.34 20.56
C PHE A 18 -0.23 7.42 20.37
N GLN A 19 0.16 7.65 19.12
CA GLN A 19 1.19 8.62 18.75
C GLN A 19 0.56 9.74 17.90
N PRO A 20 0.76 11.02 18.24
CA PRO A 20 0.32 12.15 17.41
C PRO A 20 1.14 12.24 16.13
N ASP A 21 0.67 13.01 15.15
CA ASP A 21 1.45 13.24 13.92
C ASP A 21 2.78 13.93 14.26
N ARG A 22 3.86 13.59 13.56
CA ARG A 22 5.19 14.18 13.83
C ARG A 22 5.18 15.71 13.79
N ASN A 23 4.35 16.29 12.93
CA ASN A 23 4.18 17.74 12.79
C ASN A 23 2.81 18.23 13.30
N PHE A 24 2.16 17.48 14.20
CA PHE A 24 0.81 17.79 14.68
C PHE A 24 0.69 19.22 15.24
N VAL A 25 1.68 19.64 16.04
CA VAL A 25 1.74 21.00 16.62
C VAL A 25 1.81 22.12 15.58
N LYS A 26 2.20 21.80 14.33
CA LYS A 26 2.23 22.74 13.19
C LYS A 26 1.04 22.56 12.25
N GLY A 27 0.01 21.82 12.67
CA GLY A 27 -1.14 21.44 11.85
C GLY A 27 -0.81 20.41 10.75
N GLY A 28 0.41 19.86 10.74
CA GLY A 28 0.84 18.88 9.75
C GLY A 28 0.29 17.49 10.02
N ARG A 29 -0.01 16.76 8.95
CA ARG A 29 -0.48 15.36 8.97
C ARG A 29 0.49 14.44 8.23
N SER A 30 0.55 13.19 8.65
CA SER A 30 1.36 12.13 8.04
C SER A 30 0.43 11.18 7.28
N PHE A 31 0.51 11.24 5.96
CA PHE A 31 -0.26 10.44 5.03
C PHE A 31 0.53 9.21 4.62
N TYR A 32 -0.14 8.05 4.61
CA TYR A 32 0.48 6.77 4.26
C TYR A 32 -0.25 6.17 3.06
N PHE A 33 0.49 5.92 2.00
CA PHE A 33 0.00 5.25 0.81
C PHE A 33 0.60 3.86 0.74
N PHE A 34 -0.18 2.87 0.33
CA PHE A 34 0.26 1.49 0.25
C PHE A 34 -0.12 0.89 -1.09
N ASP A 35 0.81 0.17 -1.72
CA ASP A 35 0.40 -0.93 -2.60
C ASP A 35 -0.19 -2.04 -1.72
N LEU A 36 -1.38 -2.55 -2.07
CA LEU A 36 -2.08 -3.50 -1.21
C LEU A 36 -1.51 -4.92 -1.33
N ASP A 37 -1.51 -5.44 -2.56
CA ASP A 37 -1.13 -6.80 -2.89
C ASP A 37 0.36 -6.99 -2.70
N ASP A 38 0.75 -8.09 -2.07
CA ASP A 38 2.12 -8.53 -1.81
C ASP A 38 2.97 -7.60 -0.92
N ASN A 39 2.56 -6.34 -0.75
CA ASN A 39 3.20 -5.38 0.14
C ASN A 39 2.51 -5.29 1.52
N VAL A 40 1.17 -5.19 1.60
CA VAL A 40 0.45 -5.15 2.89
C VAL A 40 -0.13 -6.52 3.23
N ILE A 41 -0.72 -7.21 2.25
CA ILE A 41 -1.38 -8.50 2.45
C ILE A 41 -1.03 -9.44 1.30
N PHE A 42 -0.62 -10.67 1.61
CA PHE A 42 -0.54 -11.78 0.67
C PHE A 42 -1.90 -12.48 0.61
N LEU A 43 -2.46 -12.58 -0.59
CA LEU A 43 -3.73 -13.26 -0.84
C LEU A 43 -3.52 -14.39 -1.84
N ALA A 44 -4.15 -15.53 -1.62
CA ALA A 44 -4.08 -16.69 -2.53
C ALA A 44 -4.89 -16.52 -3.82
N THR A 45 -5.20 -15.28 -4.20
CA THR A 45 -5.96 -14.95 -5.41
C THR A 45 -5.19 -15.42 -6.64
N SER A 46 -5.78 -16.34 -7.40
CA SER A 46 -5.11 -16.94 -8.55
C SER A 46 -5.26 -16.11 -9.82
N ILE A 47 -4.17 -16.00 -10.58
CA ILE A 47 -4.14 -15.57 -11.98
C ILE A 47 -4.13 -16.82 -12.85
N TYR A 48 -4.91 -16.81 -13.93
CA TYR A 48 -5.01 -17.96 -14.84
C TYR A 48 -4.28 -17.70 -16.15
N LEU A 49 -3.37 -18.59 -16.52
CA LEU A 49 -2.69 -18.61 -17.82
C LEU A 49 -3.34 -19.67 -18.71
N PHE A 50 -3.54 -19.35 -19.98
CA PHE A 50 -4.23 -20.23 -20.93
C PHE A 50 -3.25 -20.77 -21.95
N HIS A 51 -3.22 -22.08 -22.16
CA HIS A 51 -2.41 -22.65 -23.21
C HIS A 51 -3.02 -22.33 -24.60
N LYS A 52 -2.26 -21.71 -25.49
CA LYS A 52 -2.71 -21.15 -26.78
C LYS A 52 -3.45 -22.15 -27.68
N LYS A 53 -3.03 -23.43 -27.69
CA LYS A 53 -3.62 -24.49 -28.53
C LYS A 53 -4.79 -25.24 -27.88
N THR A 54 -4.58 -25.77 -26.69
CA THR A 54 -5.55 -26.63 -25.99
C THR A 54 -6.60 -25.83 -25.23
N GLY A 55 -6.33 -24.56 -24.91
CA GLY A 55 -7.17 -23.75 -24.03
C GLY A 55 -7.09 -24.14 -22.55
N SER A 56 -6.23 -25.09 -22.17
CA SER A 56 -6.10 -25.54 -20.79
C SER A 56 -5.56 -24.45 -19.89
N GLU A 57 -6.10 -24.34 -18.68
CA GLU A 57 -5.73 -23.33 -17.70
C GLU A 57 -4.69 -23.82 -16.70
N VAL A 58 -3.77 -22.93 -16.34
CA VAL A 58 -2.86 -23.10 -15.20
C VAL A 58 -3.06 -21.91 -14.27
N ALA A 59 -3.34 -22.20 -12.99
CA ALA A 59 -3.43 -21.19 -11.94
C ALA A 59 -2.03 -20.89 -11.38
N VAL A 60 -1.71 -19.61 -11.24
CA VAL A 60 -0.49 -19.10 -10.61
C VAL A 60 -0.84 -18.01 -9.60
N THR A 61 -0.03 -17.84 -8.57
CA THR A 61 -0.13 -16.73 -7.61
C THR A 61 0.35 -15.41 -8.23
N THR A 62 0.08 -14.28 -7.57
CA THR A 62 0.61 -12.97 -7.98
C THR A 62 2.14 -12.94 -7.99
N GLN A 63 2.77 -13.53 -6.96
CA GLN A 63 4.22 -13.62 -6.84
C GLN A 63 4.86 -14.49 -7.93
N GLU A 64 4.28 -15.68 -8.21
CA GLU A 64 4.74 -16.52 -9.31
C GLU A 64 4.59 -15.82 -10.65
N TYR A 65 3.44 -15.16 -10.87
CA TYR A 65 3.20 -14.40 -12.09
C TYR A 65 4.21 -13.26 -12.27
N ALA A 66 4.54 -12.52 -11.21
CA ALA A 66 5.56 -11.48 -11.26
C ALA A 66 6.92 -12.01 -11.77
N ALA A 67 7.32 -13.21 -11.32
CA ALA A 67 8.56 -13.86 -11.74
C ALA A 67 8.55 -14.32 -13.21
N ILE A 68 7.40 -14.77 -13.74
CA ILE A 68 7.32 -15.37 -15.09
C ILE A 68 6.69 -14.46 -16.15
N SER A 69 6.10 -13.32 -15.78
CA SER A 69 5.31 -12.46 -16.66
C SER A 69 6.01 -12.03 -17.96
N LYS A 70 7.34 -11.80 -17.90
CA LYS A 70 8.18 -11.43 -19.06
C LYS A 70 8.41 -12.60 -20.03
N ASP A 71 8.16 -13.84 -19.59
CA ASP A 71 8.36 -15.05 -20.38
C ASP A 71 7.05 -15.59 -20.96
N VAL A 72 5.90 -15.25 -20.37
CA VAL A 72 4.56 -15.61 -20.88
C VAL A 72 4.43 -15.14 -22.32
N SER A 73 3.95 -16.03 -23.19
CA SER A 73 3.82 -15.82 -24.64
C SER A 73 5.10 -15.62 -25.43
N GLU A 74 6.26 -15.49 -24.79
CA GLU A 74 7.53 -15.13 -25.43
C GLU A 74 8.53 -16.30 -25.45
N ARG A 75 8.82 -16.92 -24.29
CA ARG A 75 9.92 -17.89 -24.20
C ARG A 75 9.77 -18.92 -23.06
N GLY A 76 10.67 -19.91 -23.08
CA GLY A 76 10.75 -20.93 -22.04
C GLY A 76 9.49 -21.81 -21.95
N PRO A 77 9.20 -22.38 -20.76
CA PRO A 77 8.00 -23.18 -20.52
C PRO A 77 6.68 -22.42 -20.72
N TRP A 78 6.73 -21.08 -20.71
CA TRP A 78 5.55 -20.20 -20.74
C TRP A 78 5.24 -19.61 -22.12
N LYS A 79 6.05 -19.89 -23.14
CA LYS A 79 5.87 -19.37 -24.52
C LYS A 79 4.52 -19.74 -25.14
N ASP A 80 4.00 -20.91 -24.78
CA ASP A 80 2.75 -21.47 -25.31
C ASP A 80 1.53 -21.07 -24.45
N TYR A 81 1.73 -20.21 -23.45
CA TYR A 81 0.67 -19.66 -22.60
C TYR A 81 0.41 -18.19 -22.92
N GLU A 82 -0.82 -17.76 -22.75
CA GLU A 82 -1.30 -16.40 -22.99
C GLU A 82 -2.17 -15.89 -21.83
N LEU A 83 -2.29 -14.56 -21.77
CA LEU A 83 -3.29 -13.89 -20.95
C LEU A 83 -4.56 -13.67 -21.76
N ARG A 84 -5.71 -13.83 -21.11
CA ARG A 84 -7.01 -13.44 -21.65
C ARG A 84 -7.57 -12.32 -20.79
N LEU A 85 -7.89 -11.18 -21.40
CA LEU A 85 -8.27 -9.96 -20.69
C LEU A 85 -9.77 -9.83 -20.40
N ASP A 86 -10.55 -10.85 -20.76
CA ASP A 86 -11.96 -10.91 -20.42
C ASP A 86 -12.16 -10.83 -18.90
N SER A 87 -13.13 -10.02 -18.46
CA SER A 87 -13.33 -9.76 -17.03
C SER A 87 -13.99 -10.91 -16.29
N GLU A 88 -14.78 -11.74 -16.97
CA GLU A 88 -15.59 -12.80 -16.35
C GLU A 88 -14.87 -14.15 -16.43
N VAL A 89 -14.29 -14.47 -17.59
CA VAL A 89 -13.66 -15.78 -17.84
C VAL A 89 -12.15 -15.69 -18.05
N GLY A 90 -11.57 -14.49 -18.07
CA GLY A 90 -10.16 -14.30 -18.36
C GLY A 90 -9.21 -14.58 -17.20
N SER A 91 -7.96 -14.17 -17.41
CA SER A 91 -6.80 -14.43 -16.53
C SER A 91 -6.95 -13.79 -15.15
N PHE A 92 -7.61 -12.64 -15.09
CA PHE A 92 -7.75 -11.84 -13.88
C PHE A 92 -9.17 -11.86 -13.31
N ARG A 93 -10.01 -12.84 -13.68
CA ARG A 93 -11.40 -12.92 -13.24
C ARG A 93 -11.57 -12.89 -11.71
N ARG A 94 -10.64 -13.50 -10.96
CA ARG A 94 -10.64 -13.48 -9.49
C ARG A 94 -10.20 -12.15 -8.86
N PHE A 95 -9.76 -11.20 -9.69
CA PHE A 95 -9.42 -9.84 -9.29
C PHE A 95 -10.56 -8.86 -9.63
N ARG A 96 -11.74 -9.38 -9.99
CA ARG A 96 -12.96 -8.65 -10.37
C ARG A 96 -14.10 -9.03 -9.44
N ASP A 97 -15.07 -8.13 -9.35
CA ASP A 97 -16.30 -8.38 -8.62
C ASP A 97 -17.15 -9.46 -9.35
N LEU A 98 -17.88 -10.30 -8.60
CA LEU A 98 -18.59 -11.48 -9.13
C LEU A 98 -19.89 -11.17 -9.90
N GLY A 99 -20.33 -9.92 -9.96
CA GLY A 99 -21.59 -9.56 -10.59
C GLY A 99 -22.19 -8.23 -10.18
N PHE A 100 -21.44 -7.40 -9.44
CA PHE A 100 -21.85 -6.04 -9.10
C PHE A 100 -21.76 -5.13 -10.33
N THR A 101 -22.79 -5.13 -11.17
CA THR A 101 -22.98 -4.07 -12.16
C THR A 101 -23.41 -2.78 -11.44
N LYS A 102 -22.92 -1.64 -11.96
CA LYS A 102 -22.98 -0.28 -11.38
C LYS A 102 -24.36 0.26 -10.97
N GLU A 103 -25.44 -0.49 -11.16
CA GLU A 103 -26.81 -0.02 -10.97
C GLU A 103 -27.34 -0.24 -9.54
N THR A 104 -26.63 -1.00 -8.71
CA THR A 104 -27.12 -1.43 -7.39
C THR A 104 -26.10 -1.19 -6.27
N PHE A 105 -25.60 0.04 -6.17
CA PHE A 105 -25.06 0.54 -4.89
C PHE A 105 -26.12 1.41 -4.23
N SER A 106 -27.15 0.78 -3.66
CA SER A 106 -27.96 1.43 -2.63
C SER A 106 -27.18 1.37 -1.31
N GLU A 107 -27.24 2.42 -0.49
CA GLU A 107 -26.69 2.41 0.89
C GLU A 107 -27.21 1.22 1.73
N SER A 108 -28.34 0.61 1.34
CA SER A 108 -28.88 -0.61 1.95
C SER A 108 -28.06 -1.87 1.65
N ASP A 109 -27.42 -1.96 0.47
CA ASP A 109 -26.72 -3.17 0.04
C ASP A 109 -25.34 -3.29 0.70
N VAL A 110 -24.70 -2.13 0.96
CA VAL A 110 -23.45 -2.03 1.74
C VAL A 110 -23.63 -2.50 3.20
N LYS A 111 -24.86 -2.45 3.72
CA LYS A 111 -25.22 -2.92 5.07
C LYS A 111 -25.52 -4.41 5.12
N ASN A 112 -25.96 -5.01 4.01
CA ASN A 112 -26.12 -6.45 3.89
C ASN A 112 -24.79 -7.11 3.48
N LEU A 113 -23.85 -7.17 4.43
CA LEU A 113 -22.56 -7.87 4.26
C LEU A 113 -22.70 -9.30 3.72
N ASN A 114 -23.85 -9.95 3.93
CA ASN A 114 -24.16 -11.27 3.40
C ASN A 114 -24.07 -11.35 1.87
N GLY A 115 -24.38 -10.28 1.13
CA GLY A 115 -24.26 -10.26 -0.33
C GLY A 115 -22.82 -10.07 -0.82
N LEU A 116 -21.94 -9.52 0.02
CA LEU A 116 -20.52 -9.32 -0.29
C LEU A 116 -19.65 -10.50 0.16
N ALA A 117 -20.16 -11.37 1.05
CA ALA A 117 -19.38 -12.47 1.62
C ALA A 117 -18.84 -13.46 0.59
N GLU A 118 -19.48 -13.54 -0.58
CA GLU A 118 -19.06 -14.41 -1.69
C GLU A 118 -18.01 -13.76 -2.60
N GLU A 119 -17.75 -12.45 -2.46
CA GLU A 119 -16.77 -11.74 -3.27
C GLU A 119 -15.37 -12.33 -3.12
N HIS A 120 -14.69 -12.54 -4.24
CA HIS A 120 -13.39 -13.20 -4.28
C HIS A 120 -12.38 -12.56 -3.31
N PHE A 121 -12.32 -11.23 -3.26
CA PHE A 121 -11.47 -10.53 -2.30
C PHE A 121 -11.79 -10.85 -0.84
N ILE A 122 -13.07 -10.89 -0.47
CA ILE A 122 -13.48 -11.12 0.92
C ILE A 122 -13.23 -12.58 1.31
N VAL A 123 -13.53 -13.52 0.42
CA VAL A 123 -13.26 -14.95 0.62
C VAL A 123 -11.75 -15.19 0.79
N ASP A 124 -10.93 -14.66 -0.11
CA ASP A 124 -9.48 -14.81 -0.05
C ASP A 124 -8.90 -14.18 1.23
N LEU A 125 -9.39 -13.00 1.61
CA LEU A 125 -8.98 -12.32 2.84
C LEU A 125 -9.39 -13.09 4.10
N ALA A 126 -10.61 -13.62 4.14
CA ALA A 126 -11.10 -14.45 5.24
C ALA A 126 -10.29 -15.74 5.39
N HIS A 127 -9.90 -16.36 4.27
CA HIS A 127 -9.00 -17.51 4.27
C HIS A 127 -7.61 -17.13 4.81
N ALA A 128 -7.01 -16.04 4.30
CA ALA A 128 -5.71 -15.56 4.76
C ALA A 128 -5.68 -15.30 6.27
N MET A 129 -6.70 -14.63 6.82
CA MET A 129 -6.82 -14.37 8.25
C MET A 129 -6.95 -15.64 9.11
N GLY A 130 -7.34 -16.77 8.53
CA GLY A 130 -7.35 -18.07 9.20
C GLY A 130 -5.98 -18.75 9.27
N LEU A 131 -4.98 -18.24 8.54
CA LEU A 131 -3.61 -18.74 8.53
C LEU A 131 -2.75 -18.00 9.58
N PRO A 132 -1.61 -18.59 10.00
CA PRO A 132 -0.64 -17.88 10.82
C PRO A 132 -0.18 -16.56 10.16
N ASP A 133 0.05 -15.55 10.99
CA ASP A 133 0.41 -14.19 10.61
C ASP A 133 1.47 -14.07 9.50
N PHE A 134 2.53 -14.87 9.58
CA PHE A 134 3.65 -14.83 8.62
C PHE A 134 3.30 -15.33 7.22
N HIS A 135 2.14 -15.98 7.03
CA HIS A 135 1.69 -16.43 5.71
C HIS A 135 0.97 -15.34 4.91
N TRP A 136 0.36 -14.36 5.58
CA TRP A 136 -0.54 -13.41 4.92
C TRP A 136 -0.20 -11.95 5.18
N LYS A 137 0.56 -11.65 6.25
CA LYS A 137 1.03 -10.28 6.50
C LYS A 137 2.20 -9.96 5.59
N GLY A 138 2.01 -8.99 4.71
CA GLY A 138 3.07 -8.46 3.85
C GLY A 138 4.12 -7.66 4.63
N PRO A 139 5.25 -7.32 3.99
CA PRO A 139 6.36 -6.64 4.65
C PRO A 139 5.99 -5.23 5.18
N SER A 140 4.99 -4.56 4.58
CA SER A 140 4.45 -3.29 5.06
C SER A 140 3.33 -3.41 6.10
N TRP A 141 2.92 -4.62 6.50
CA TRP A 141 1.82 -4.83 7.43
C TRP A 141 1.97 -4.03 8.73
N ASN A 142 3.17 -4.01 9.33
CA ASN A 142 3.40 -3.28 10.57
C ASN A 142 3.27 -1.75 10.41
N CYS A 143 3.63 -1.22 9.24
CA CYS A 143 3.47 0.19 8.89
C CYS A 143 2.00 0.53 8.65
N PHE A 144 1.28 -0.33 7.93
CA PHE A 144 -0.17 -0.22 7.71
C PHE A 144 -0.95 -0.29 9.03
N TYR A 145 -0.64 -1.25 9.88
CA TYR A 145 -1.23 -1.37 11.21
C TYR A 145 -0.94 -0.14 12.07
N HIS A 146 0.28 0.41 12.02
CA HIS A 146 0.59 1.65 12.73
C HIS A 146 -0.25 2.83 12.23
N ALA A 147 -0.41 2.97 10.92
CA ALA A 147 -1.21 4.03 10.32
C ALA A 147 -2.69 3.92 10.73
N THR A 148 -3.25 2.72 10.68
CA THR A 148 -4.64 2.46 11.08
C THR A 148 -4.85 2.68 12.58
N PHE A 149 -3.98 2.13 13.43
CA PHE A 149 -4.04 2.29 14.89
C PHE A 149 -4.07 3.76 15.31
N ASN A 150 -3.20 4.58 14.73
CA ASN A 150 -3.07 6.01 15.02
C ASN A 150 -4.02 6.91 14.22
N ALA A 151 -4.98 6.33 13.48
CA ALA A 151 -5.91 7.06 12.60
C ALA A 151 -5.22 8.05 11.64
N ARG A 152 -4.04 7.65 11.14
CA ARG A 152 -3.34 8.38 10.09
C ARG A 152 -4.15 8.29 8.80
N PRO A 153 -4.25 9.37 8.01
CA PRO A 153 -4.91 9.28 6.72
C PRO A 153 -4.17 8.30 5.78
N VAL A 154 -4.91 7.39 5.16
CA VAL A 154 -4.37 6.30 4.33
C VAL A 154 -4.95 6.34 2.92
N SER A 155 -4.11 6.15 1.90
CA SER A 155 -4.57 5.73 0.58
C SER A 155 -4.14 4.29 0.30
N LEU A 156 -5.06 3.48 -0.23
CA LEU A 156 -4.74 2.15 -0.74
C LEU A 156 -4.74 2.18 -2.26
N ILE A 157 -3.67 1.72 -2.88
CA ILE A 157 -3.52 1.66 -4.34
C ILE A 157 -3.30 0.19 -4.69
N THR A 158 -3.99 -0.34 -5.69
CA THR A 158 -3.87 -1.76 -6.05
C THR A 158 -4.21 -1.99 -7.51
N ALA A 159 -3.56 -2.97 -8.13
CA ALA A 159 -3.91 -3.46 -9.46
C ALA A 159 -5.20 -4.29 -9.49
N ARG A 160 -5.83 -4.56 -8.33
CA ARG A 160 -7.17 -5.19 -8.27
C ARG A 160 -8.19 -4.37 -9.03
N GLY A 161 -9.19 -5.08 -9.54
CA GLY A 161 -10.33 -4.53 -10.27
C GLY A 161 -11.63 -4.55 -9.50
N HIS A 162 -11.58 -4.84 -8.19
CA HIS A 162 -12.75 -4.83 -7.31
C HIS A 162 -13.25 -3.40 -7.05
N HIS A 163 -14.53 -3.25 -6.75
CA HIS A 163 -15.09 -1.98 -6.33
C HIS A 163 -14.46 -1.50 -5.00
N PRO A 164 -14.19 -0.20 -4.79
CA PRO A 164 -13.63 0.31 -3.53
C PRO A 164 -14.39 -0.12 -2.26
N GLU A 165 -15.72 -0.21 -2.33
CA GLU A 165 -16.55 -0.65 -1.20
C GLU A 165 -16.38 -2.13 -0.85
N VAL A 166 -16.05 -3.00 -1.82
CA VAL A 166 -15.70 -4.41 -1.56
C VAL A 166 -14.39 -4.47 -0.77
N LEU A 167 -13.40 -3.65 -1.16
CA LEU A 167 -12.14 -3.55 -0.42
C LEU A 167 -12.36 -3.04 1.02
N LYS A 168 -13.16 -1.99 1.21
CA LYS A 168 -13.55 -1.50 2.55
C LYS A 168 -14.28 -2.56 3.36
N ALA A 169 -15.19 -3.33 2.75
CA ALA A 169 -15.88 -4.42 3.41
C ALA A 169 -14.90 -5.50 3.93
N GLY A 170 -13.88 -5.85 3.14
CA GLY A 170 -12.82 -6.75 3.60
C GLY A 170 -12.06 -6.20 4.82
N PHE A 171 -11.68 -4.91 4.81
CA PHE A 171 -11.03 -4.30 5.98
C PHE A 171 -11.94 -4.20 7.21
N ARG A 172 -13.25 -3.96 7.02
CA ARG A 172 -14.25 -4.05 8.09
C ARG A 172 -14.26 -5.44 8.72
N GLU A 173 -14.16 -6.48 7.90
CA GLU A 173 -14.07 -7.85 8.41
C GLU A 173 -12.78 -8.09 9.21
N MET A 174 -11.65 -7.50 8.81
CA MET A 174 -10.42 -7.55 9.61
C MET A 174 -10.59 -6.89 10.99
N VAL A 175 -11.37 -5.81 11.08
CA VAL A 175 -11.70 -5.15 12.35
C VAL A 175 -12.61 -6.03 13.20
N ASN A 176 -13.66 -6.60 12.60
CA ASN A 176 -14.58 -7.52 13.28
C ASN A 176 -13.85 -8.71 13.91
N ARG A 177 -12.85 -9.23 13.20
CA ARG A 177 -11.98 -10.35 13.65
C ARG A 177 -10.79 -9.91 14.49
N ARG A 178 -10.67 -8.62 14.83
CA ARG A 178 -9.62 -8.03 15.67
C ARG A 178 -8.19 -8.13 15.11
N HIS A 179 -8.05 -8.32 13.80
CA HIS A 179 -6.74 -8.16 13.12
C HIS A 179 -6.36 -6.68 12.96
N LEU A 180 -7.36 -5.78 12.92
CA LEU A 180 -7.21 -4.34 13.00
C LEU A 180 -8.01 -3.79 14.18
N HIS A 181 -7.48 -2.75 14.83
CA HIS A 181 -8.17 -2.08 15.94
C HIS A 181 -9.32 -1.18 15.48
N ARG A 182 -9.21 -0.64 14.26
CA ARG A 182 -10.18 0.25 13.63
C ARG A 182 -10.01 0.21 12.12
N GLU A 183 -11.04 0.66 11.42
CA GLU A 183 -10.94 0.87 9.98
C GLU A 183 -9.88 1.93 9.65
N PRO A 184 -9.17 1.80 8.52
CA PRO A 184 -8.29 2.86 8.03
C PRO A 184 -9.03 4.20 7.87
N ASN A 185 -8.37 5.29 8.22
CA ASN A 185 -8.86 6.63 7.93
C ASN A 185 -8.61 6.95 6.45
N TYR A 186 -9.51 6.51 5.57
CA TYR A 186 -9.30 6.58 4.13
C TYR A 186 -9.26 8.02 3.60
N VAL A 187 -8.11 8.40 3.02
CA VAL A 187 -8.06 9.45 2.00
C VAL A 187 -8.79 8.93 0.77
N ASP A 188 -8.34 7.79 0.22
CA ASP A 188 -9.04 7.12 -0.87
C ASP A 188 -8.59 5.65 -1.06
N ILE A 189 -9.29 4.92 -1.92
CA ILE A 189 -8.93 3.57 -2.35
C ILE A 189 -8.99 3.51 -3.88
N PHE A 190 -7.85 3.21 -4.51
CA PHE A 190 -7.68 3.15 -5.95
C PHE A 190 -7.41 1.72 -6.43
N PRO A 191 -8.47 0.90 -6.64
CA PRO A 191 -8.37 -0.32 -7.45
C PRO A 191 -8.25 0.09 -8.91
N VAL A 192 -7.02 0.29 -9.37
CA VAL A 192 -6.77 1.05 -10.60
C VAL A 192 -7.28 0.35 -11.87
N ASN A 193 -7.60 -0.94 -11.79
CA ASN A 193 -8.20 -1.67 -12.88
C ASN A 193 -9.75 -1.64 -12.87
N HIS A 194 -10.39 -1.12 -11.83
CA HIS A 194 -11.85 -1.00 -11.76
C HIS A 194 -12.36 0.13 -12.70
N PRO A 195 -13.45 -0.05 -13.47
CA PRO A 195 -13.89 0.93 -14.46
C PRO A 195 -14.20 2.33 -13.90
N SER A 196 -14.81 2.47 -12.73
CA SER A 196 -15.07 3.80 -12.15
C SER A 196 -13.79 4.52 -11.75
N THR A 197 -12.82 3.78 -11.21
CA THR A 197 -11.51 4.29 -10.81
C THR A 197 -10.72 4.75 -12.02
N ARG A 198 -10.71 3.98 -13.12
CA ARG A 198 -10.07 4.41 -14.38
C ARG A 198 -10.67 5.70 -14.92
N ASN A 199 -11.99 5.82 -14.93
CA ASN A 199 -12.66 7.06 -15.33
C ASN A 199 -12.24 8.25 -14.45
N MET A 200 -12.21 8.05 -13.12
CA MET A 200 -11.79 9.07 -12.16
C MET A 200 -10.33 9.52 -12.36
N LEU A 201 -9.45 8.58 -12.73
CA LEU A 201 -8.04 8.86 -13.01
C LEU A 201 -7.80 9.44 -14.42
N GLY A 202 -8.84 9.57 -15.26
CA GLY A 202 -8.72 10.16 -16.59
C GLY A 202 -8.46 9.16 -17.73
N ASP A 203 -8.75 7.87 -17.52
CA ASP A 203 -8.60 6.80 -18.52
C ASP A 203 -9.95 6.14 -18.91
N PRO A 204 -10.92 6.90 -19.45
CA PRO A 204 -12.23 6.35 -19.81
C PRO A 204 -12.18 5.33 -20.94
N GLU A 205 -11.17 5.44 -21.81
CA GLU A 205 -10.97 4.55 -22.96
C GLU A 205 -10.17 3.30 -22.60
N LYS A 206 -9.77 3.12 -21.33
CA LYS A 206 -9.05 1.95 -20.81
C LYS A 206 -7.72 1.67 -21.52
N LYS A 207 -6.99 2.72 -21.92
CA LYS A 207 -5.74 2.63 -22.69
C LYS A 207 -4.48 2.65 -21.84
N TRP A 208 -4.55 3.13 -20.60
CA TRP A 208 -3.35 3.29 -19.78
C TRP A 208 -2.88 1.97 -19.18
N SER A 209 -1.56 1.87 -18.98
CA SER A 209 -0.96 0.76 -18.24
C SER A 209 -1.27 0.88 -16.74
N VAL A 210 -1.21 -0.25 -16.02
CA VAL A 210 -1.35 -0.28 -14.56
C VAL A 210 -0.34 0.64 -13.89
N ALA A 211 0.91 0.66 -14.37
CA ALA A 211 1.96 1.56 -13.89
C ALA A 211 1.53 3.03 -13.97
N ARG A 212 1.03 3.48 -15.14
CA ARG A 212 0.53 4.85 -15.30
C ARG A 212 -0.66 5.13 -14.40
N LEU A 213 -1.61 4.21 -14.28
CA LEU A 213 -2.77 4.40 -13.41
C LEU A 213 -2.38 4.48 -11.92
N LYS A 214 -1.40 3.68 -11.47
CA LYS A 214 -0.84 3.78 -10.12
C LYS A 214 -0.18 5.15 -9.89
N GLN A 215 0.57 5.67 -10.86
CA GLN A 215 1.16 7.00 -10.79
C GLN A 215 0.08 8.09 -10.61
N GLU A 216 -0.99 8.05 -11.41
CA GLU A 216 -2.08 9.02 -11.32
C GLU A 216 -2.86 8.89 -9.99
N ALA A 217 -3.00 7.66 -9.46
CA ALA A 217 -3.58 7.44 -8.14
C ALA A 217 -2.73 8.05 -7.00
N ILE A 218 -1.40 8.07 -7.13
CA ILE A 218 -0.51 8.74 -6.18
C ILE A 218 -0.74 10.25 -6.20
N TYR A 219 -0.83 10.85 -7.40
CA TYR A 219 -1.12 12.28 -7.54
C TYR A 219 -2.50 12.63 -6.96
N LYS A 220 -3.53 11.86 -7.34
CA LYS A 220 -4.88 12.07 -6.86
C LYS A 220 -5.00 11.90 -5.34
N SER A 221 -4.22 10.99 -4.74
CA SER A 221 -4.15 10.83 -3.28
C SER A 221 -3.63 12.08 -2.59
N VAL A 222 -2.60 12.73 -3.12
CA VAL A 222 -2.05 13.97 -2.55
C VAL A 222 -3.03 15.13 -2.74
N GLU A 223 -3.61 15.27 -3.93
CA GLU A 223 -4.62 16.30 -4.21
C GLU A 223 -5.82 16.16 -3.27
N THR A 224 -6.37 14.95 -3.14
CA THR A 224 -7.51 14.66 -2.26
C THR A 224 -7.16 14.92 -0.79
N ALA A 225 -5.92 14.61 -0.38
CA ALA A 225 -5.44 14.94 0.95
C ALA A 225 -5.38 16.46 1.19
N ILE A 226 -4.90 17.23 0.23
CA ILE A 226 -4.85 18.69 0.32
C ILE A 226 -6.26 19.29 0.33
N GLU A 227 -7.17 18.77 -0.50
CA GLU A 227 -8.58 19.20 -0.52
C GLU A 227 -9.27 18.96 0.82
N ARG A 228 -9.04 17.80 1.46
CA ARG A 228 -9.71 17.41 2.71
C ARG A 228 -9.06 17.95 3.98
N PHE A 229 -7.73 18.04 4.02
CA PHE A 229 -6.98 18.39 5.23
C PHE A 229 -6.34 19.78 5.16
N GLY A 230 -6.53 20.49 4.05
CA GLY A 230 -5.94 21.80 3.79
C GLY A 230 -4.53 21.70 3.21
N ASN A 231 -4.07 22.82 2.65
CA ASN A 231 -2.70 22.94 2.16
C ASN A 231 -1.79 23.38 3.31
N ASN A 232 -1.00 22.44 3.87
CA ASN A 232 -0.03 22.72 4.93
C ASN A 232 1.41 22.31 4.52
N PRO A 233 2.41 23.21 4.62
CA PRO A 233 3.80 22.89 4.29
C PRO A 233 4.40 21.79 5.17
N HIS A 234 3.80 21.48 6.31
CA HIS A 234 4.26 20.44 7.23
C HIS A 234 3.61 19.08 6.99
N HIS A 235 2.82 18.92 5.93
CA HIS A 235 2.34 17.61 5.50
C HIS A 235 3.50 16.70 5.05
N ARG A 236 3.34 15.41 5.34
CA ARG A 236 4.28 14.37 4.98
C ARG A 236 3.53 13.25 4.28
N PHE A 237 3.98 12.86 3.11
CA PHE A 237 3.40 11.78 2.32
C PHE A 237 4.42 10.66 2.18
N GLY A 238 4.06 9.42 2.50
CA GLY A 238 4.93 8.27 2.31
C GLY A 238 4.20 7.16 1.58
N MET A 239 4.82 6.57 0.55
CA MET A 239 4.29 5.36 -0.09
C MET A 239 5.24 4.19 0.10
N SER A 240 4.69 3.03 0.48
CA SER A 240 5.42 1.77 0.57
C SER A 240 5.10 0.80 -0.55
N ASP A 241 6.09 0.04 -0.98
CA ASP A 241 5.99 -1.04 -1.97
C ASP A 241 7.10 -2.07 -1.73
N ASP A 242 6.91 -3.30 -2.21
CA ASP A 242 7.86 -4.41 -2.09
C ASP A 242 8.55 -4.75 -3.42
N SER A 243 8.11 -4.17 -4.55
CA SER A 243 8.72 -4.37 -5.88
C SER A 243 9.73 -3.26 -6.23
N PRO A 244 10.98 -3.60 -6.62
CA PRO A 244 11.95 -2.63 -7.11
C PRO A 244 11.44 -1.80 -8.30
N GLU A 245 10.74 -2.41 -9.26
CA GLU A 245 10.19 -1.68 -10.41
C GLU A 245 9.10 -0.67 -10.01
N ASN A 246 8.23 -1.02 -9.06
CA ASN A 246 7.24 -0.08 -8.54
C ASN A 246 7.90 1.04 -7.72
N LEU A 247 8.94 0.73 -6.94
CA LEU A 247 9.66 1.73 -6.14
C LEU A 247 10.30 2.83 -7.01
N GLU A 248 10.78 2.49 -8.21
CA GLU A 248 11.27 3.47 -9.17
C GLU A 248 10.14 4.41 -9.64
N LEU A 249 8.99 3.85 -10.01
CA LEU A 249 7.81 4.62 -10.43
C LEU A 249 7.30 5.53 -9.31
N ILE A 250 7.23 5.02 -8.08
CA ILE A 250 6.82 5.79 -6.91
C ILE A 250 7.82 6.92 -6.67
N THR A 251 9.12 6.64 -6.77
CA THR A 251 10.16 7.67 -6.60
C THR A 251 9.98 8.81 -7.60
N GLU A 252 9.72 8.50 -8.87
CA GLU A 252 9.50 9.53 -9.88
C GLU A 252 8.22 10.33 -9.63
N SER A 253 7.14 9.64 -9.23
CA SER A 253 5.88 10.28 -8.86
C SER A 253 6.07 11.24 -7.67
N MET A 254 6.79 10.81 -6.64
CA MET A 254 7.11 11.65 -5.47
C MET A 254 8.03 12.82 -5.83
N ARG A 255 8.92 12.70 -6.82
CA ARG A 255 9.75 13.81 -7.31
C ARG A 255 8.92 14.87 -8.01
N GLU A 256 8.00 14.46 -8.87
CA GLU A 256 7.05 15.36 -9.52
C GLU A 256 6.21 16.10 -8.47
N LEU A 257 5.68 15.39 -7.48
CA LEU A 257 4.94 15.99 -6.36
C LEU A 257 5.81 16.94 -5.53
N LYS A 258 7.07 16.59 -5.28
CA LYS A 258 8.02 17.49 -4.59
C LYS A 258 8.28 18.77 -5.38
N ARG A 259 8.27 18.72 -6.72
CA ARG A 259 8.37 19.92 -7.58
C ARG A 259 7.11 20.78 -7.48
N ARG A 260 5.91 20.17 -7.45
CA ARG A 260 4.62 20.89 -7.32
C ARG A 260 4.40 21.46 -5.92
N TYR A 261 4.83 20.74 -4.88
CA TYR A 261 4.64 21.09 -3.47
C TYR A 261 5.99 21.13 -2.73
N PRO A 262 6.85 22.13 -3.00
CA PRO A 262 8.24 22.15 -2.56
C PRO A 262 8.43 22.17 -1.03
N LEU A 263 7.44 22.67 -0.29
CA LEU A 263 7.51 22.75 1.17
C LEU A 263 7.10 21.45 1.86
N MET A 264 6.27 20.61 1.24
CA MET A 264 5.84 19.33 1.80
C MET A 264 6.95 18.28 1.69
N SER A 265 6.92 17.27 2.57
CA SER A 265 7.87 16.15 2.51
C SER A 265 7.25 14.91 1.87
N PHE A 266 8.02 14.27 0.98
CA PHE A 266 7.61 13.05 0.28
C PHE A 266 8.61 11.94 0.57
N PHE A 267 8.12 10.74 0.86
CA PHE A 267 8.93 9.59 1.24
C PHE A 267 8.58 8.37 0.38
N VAL A 268 9.61 7.61 0.04
CA VAL A 268 9.49 6.26 -0.53
C VAL A 268 9.95 5.27 0.52
N ILE A 269 9.15 4.25 0.79
CA ILE A 269 9.41 3.21 1.78
C ILE A 269 9.63 1.90 1.01
N ASP A 270 10.89 1.49 0.93
CA ASP A 270 11.28 0.23 0.31
C ASP A 270 11.14 -0.90 1.32
N THR A 271 10.29 -1.87 0.98
CA THR A 271 10.04 -3.07 1.78
C THR A 271 10.46 -4.38 1.13
N HIS A 272 11.21 -4.30 0.02
CA HIS A 272 11.71 -5.45 -0.72
C HIS A 272 12.69 -6.28 0.13
N GLN A 273 12.57 -7.61 0.07
CA GLN A 273 13.43 -8.56 0.79
C GLN A 273 13.51 -8.27 2.31
N GLU A 274 12.38 -7.99 2.94
CA GLU A 274 12.26 -7.71 4.39
C GLU A 274 13.09 -6.52 4.87
N ARG A 275 13.53 -5.65 3.95
CA ARG A 275 14.17 -4.39 4.31
C ARG A 275 13.08 -3.40 4.73
N PHE A 276 13.44 -2.40 5.52
CA PHE A 276 12.56 -1.26 5.77
C PHE A 276 13.38 0.02 5.61
N ILE A 277 13.42 0.54 4.38
CA ILE A 277 14.25 1.72 4.05
C ILE A 277 13.34 2.87 3.65
N LYS A 278 13.25 3.87 4.53
CA LYS A 278 12.51 5.10 4.28
C LYS A 278 13.45 6.17 3.71
N ARG A 279 13.14 6.69 2.53
CA ARG A 279 13.94 7.72 1.83
C ARG A 279 13.10 8.95 1.56
N GLU A 280 13.56 10.12 1.99
CA GLU A 280 12.96 11.39 1.60
C GLU A 280 13.36 11.75 0.16
N VAL A 281 12.40 12.29 -0.59
CA VAL A 281 12.57 12.73 -1.97
C VAL A 281 12.81 14.24 -1.99
N PHE A 282 13.90 14.65 -2.62
CA PHE A 282 14.28 16.05 -2.82
C PHE A 282 14.24 16.40 -4.31
N ALA A 283 13.99 17.67 -4.62
CA ALA A 283 13.87 18.17 -5.99
C ALA A 283 15.15 18.00 -6.84
N GLY A 284 16.33 17.94 -6.21
CA GLY A 284 17.64 17.78 -6.86
C GLY A 284 18.24 16.36 -6.81
N GLY A 285 17.43 15.35 -6.49
CA GLY A 285 17.89 13.96 -6.28
C GLY A 285 18.02 13.58 -4.80
N SER A 286 17.89 12.28 -4.52
CA SER A 286 17.81 11.74 -3.15
C SER A 286 19.19 11.74 -2.46
N LYS A 287 19.34 12.33 -1.26
CA LYS A 287 20.51 12.09 -0.39
C LYS A 287 20.14 11.91 1.09
N LYS A 288 20.93 11.02 1.70
CA LYS A 288 20.98 10.46 3.08
C LYS A 288 19.92 9.43 3.47
N ASN A 289 20.39 8.19 3.53
CA ASN A 289 19.72 7.01 4.05
C ASN A 289 19.49 7.13 5.56
N SER A 290 18.34 6.66 6.01
CA SER A 290 18.16 6.16 7.36
C SER A 290 17.82 4.68 7.25
N GLN A 291 18.82 3.85 7.52
CA GLN A 291 18.64 2.40 7.55
C GLN A 291 18.15 2.05 8.96
N VAL A 292 16.84 1.88 9.13
CA VAL A 292 16.27 1.42 10.40
C VAL A 292 16.10 -0.09 10.30
N ARG A 293 16.88 -0.85 11.08
CA ARG A 293 16.60 -2.28 11.28
C ARG A 293 15.35 -2.41 12.16
N PRO A 294 14.41 -3.31 11.85
CA PRO A 294 13.21 -3.46 12.64
C PRO A 294 13.52 -4.24 13.93
N GLU A 295 14.09 -3.59 14.93
CA GLU A 295 14.07 -4.10 16.30
C GLU A 295 12.97 -3.37 17.07
N SER A 296 11.83 -4.05 17.20
CA SER A 296 10.64 -3.64 17.96
C SER A 296 9.84 -2.45 17.41
N SER A 297 8.53 -2.59 17.48
CA SER A 297 7.48 -1.66 17.02
C SER A 297 7.47 -0.29 17.72
N LEU A 298 8.38 -0.05 18.66
CA LEU A 298 8.53 1.18 19.44
C LEU A 298 9.43 2.23 18.77
N GLN A 299 10.25 1.87 17.77
CA GLN A 299 11.23 2.80 17.18
C GLN A 299 10.86 3.42 15.82
N LEU A 300 9.68 3.11 15.24
CA LEU A 300 9.31 3.60 13.91
C LEU A 300 9.29 5.14 13.78
N ASP A 301 9.08 5.87 14.89
CA ASP A 301 9.12 7.34 14.92
C ASP A 301 10.34 7.92 15.69
N LEU A 302 11.05 7.11 16.49
CA LEU A 302 12.24 7.54 17.26
C LEU A 302 13.57 7.48 16.46
N ALA A 303 13.65 6.70 15.38
CA ALA A 303 14.93 6.43 14.72
C ALA A 303 15.45 7.55 13.78
N LEU A 304 15.03 8.81 13.95
CA LEU A 304 15.43 9.93 13.07
C LEU A 304 15.56 11.28 13.79
N GLU A 305 16.49 11.37 14.72
CA GLU A 305 17.11 12.63 15.16
C GLU A 305 18.16 13.07 14.11
N PRO A 306 18.04 14.27 13.49
CA PRO A 306 19.23 14.94 13.00
C PRO A 306 19.94 15.56 14.20
N ASN A 307 21.09 15.00 14.56
CA ASN A 307 22.01 15.55 15.55
C ASN A 307 22.19 17.06 15.33
N ARG A 308 21.56 17.88 16.17
CA ARG A 308 21.85 19.31 16.35
C ARG A 308 22.18 19.50 17.81
N GLU A 309 23.38 19.10 18.20
CA GLU A 309 24.02 19.65 19.38
C GLU A 309 24.22 21.17 19.15
N LEU A 310 23.46 21.94 19.91
CA LEU A 310 23.96 22.97 20.82
C LEU A 310 25.22 23.72 20.36
N CYS A 311 25.02 24.92 19.82
CA CYS A 311 25.89 26.04 20.16
C CYS A 311 25.04 27.09 20.86
N SER A 312 25.05 27.01 22.19
CA SER A 312 24.45 27.95 23.11
C SER A 312 25.12 29.32 23.00
N ILE A 313 24.25 30.32 23.00
CA ILE A 313 24.45 31.70 23.44
C ILE A 313 25.55 31.82 24.51
N ALA A 314 26.55 32.67 24.24
CA ALA A 314 27.32 33.34 25.26
C ALA A 314 27.28 34.85 24.97
N ALA A 315 26.40 35.55 25.67
CA ALA A 315 26.41 37.00 25.79
C ALA A 315 26.18 37.36 27.26
N SER A 316 27.26 37.77 27.93
CA SER A 316 27.32 38.54 29.17
C SER A 316 28.80 38.87 29.41
N SER A 317 29.31 40.04 29.01
CA SER A 317 29.28 41.32 29.72
C SER A 317 30.31 41.43 30.85
N SER A 318 31.38 42.22 30.62
CA SER A 318 32.12 43.11 31.55
C SER A 318 33.49 43.44 30.92
N VAL A 319 33.76 44.65 30.41
CA VAL A 319 34.06 45.92 31.10
C VAL A 319 35.50 45.94 31.65
N GLU A 320 36.26 46.97 31.22
CA GLU A 320 37.51 47.54 31.79
C GLU A 320 38.76 46.62 31.75
N THR A 321 39.94 47.02 31.29
CA THR A 321 40.62 48.31 31.09
C THR A 321 41.72 48.13 30.04
#